data_AF-A0A0G1B3U4-F1
#
_entry.id   AF-A0A0G1B3U4-F1
#
_cell.length_a   1.000
_cell.length_b   1.000
_cell.length_c   1.000
_cell.angle_alpha   90.00
_cell.angle_beta   90.00
_cell.angle_gamma   90.00
#
_symmetry.space_group_name_H-M   'P 1'
#
loop_
_entity.id
_entity.type
_entity.pdbx_description
1 polymer ?
#
loop_
_entity_poly.entity_id
_entity_poly.type
_entity_poly.pdbx_seq_one_letter_code
_entity_poly.pdbx_strand_id
1 'polypeptide(L)'
;MQIVDEDILLSKINQISKKTSSYSRSDKKDCTESGASMIIHKQTLASGRWFRFTLMEQLANVGTDVDRAARYKKQGDLEHSQQALFRALELIDFTVMDPKNKKRLKEILRARECLVDFFMYDNEYGTSYEFWYNYFYDFNYAAAIQKGR
;
A
#
# COMPACT_ATOMS: atom_id res chain seq x y z
N MET A 1 -35.04 -10.64 -24.46
CA MET A 1 -33.65 -10.29 -24.81
C MET A 1 -33.56 -8.78 -24.77
N GLN A 2 -33.29 -8.20 -23.59
CA GLN A 2 -33.37 -6.75 -23.39
C GLN A 2 -32.17 -6.08 -24.03
N ILE A 3 -32.47 -5.21 -24.99
CA ILE A 3 -31.57 -4.25 -25.61
C ILE A 3 -31.12 -3.32 -24.48
N VAL A 4 -29.84 -3.36 -24.12
CA VAL A 4 -29.27 -2.39 -23.18
C VAL A 4 -29.16 -1.05 -23.90
N ASP A 5 -29.89 -0.05 -23.41
CA ASP A 5 -29.93 1.29 -24.00
C ASP A 5 -28.51 1.85 -24.15
N GLU A 6 -28.13 2.12 -25.40
CA GLU A 6 -26.82 2.66 -25.79
C GLU A 6 -26.51 3.97 -25.04
N ASP A 7 -27.55 4.73 -24.72
CA ASP A 7 -27.50 5.96 -23.92
C ASP A 7 -27.01 5.73 -22.48
N ILE A 8 -27.37 4.60 -21.86
CA ILE A 8 -26.90 4.24 -20.51
C ILE A 8 -25.41 3.88 -20.56
N LEU A 9 -24.97 3.19 -21.61
CA LEU A 9 -23.56 2.84 -21.78
C LEU A 9 -22.70 4.10 -22.00
N LEU A 10 -23.16 5.00 -22.87
CA LEU A 10 -22.49 6.27 -23.17
C LEU A 10 -22.46 7.22 -21.96
N SER A 11 -23.50 7.23 -21.13
CA SER A 11 -23.49 8.01 -19.88
C SER A 11 -22.47 7.49 -18.86
N LYS A 12 -22.32 6.15 -18.75
CA LYS A 12 -21.32 5.52 -17.87
C LYS A 12 -19.89 5.76 -18.37
N ILE A 13 -19.65 5.67 -19.68
CA ILE A 13 -18.35 5.98 -20.30
C ILE A 13 -17.97 7.45 -20.03
N ASN A 14 -18.91 8.38 -20.17
CA ASN A 14 -18.66 9.80 -19.90
C ASN A 14 -18.39 10.10 -18.42
N GLN A 15 -19.02 9.36 -17.49
CA GLN A 15 -18.71 9.48 -16.06
C GLN A 15 -17.30 8.95 -15.74
N ILE A 16 -16.86 7.87 -16.39
CA ILE A 16 -15.50 7.33 -16.26
C ILE A 16 -14.47 8.34 -16.81
N SER A 17 -14.74 8.93 -17.98
CA SER A 17 -13.86 9.95 -18.59
C SER A 17 -13.73 11.23 -17.75
N LYS A 18 -14.79 11.61 -17.00
CA LYS A 18 -14.74 12.75 -16.07
C LYS A 18 -13.96 12.41 -14.79
N LYS A 19 -14.02 11.15 -14.33
CA LYS A 19 -13.25 10.66 -13.17
C LYS A 19 -11.76 10.54 -13.46
N THR A 20 -11.38 10.29 -14.73
CA THR A 20 -9.97 10.37 -15.17
C THR A 20 -9.46 11.81 -15.33
N SER A 21 -10.34 12.79 -15.51
CA SER A 21 -9.98 14.20 -15.76
C SER A 21 -9.58 14.98 -14.50
N SER A 22 -9.83 14.46 -13.29
CA SER A 22 -9.23 15.00 -12.06
C SER A 22 -7.78 14.58 -11.86
N TYR A 23 -7.27 13.67 -12.72
CA TYR A 23 -5.83 13.49 -12.90
C TYR A 23 -5.40 14.44 -14.03
N SER A 24 -5.28 15.72 -13.68
CA SER A 24 -4.90 16.75 -14.62
C SER A 24 -3.48 16.54 -15.10
N ARG A 25 -3.39 16.45 -16.41
CA ARG A 25 -2.25 16.59 -17.32
C ARG A 25 -1.55 17.95 -17.14
N SER A 26 -1.01 18.22 -15.94
CA SER A 26 -0.05 19.30 -15.70
C SER A 26 1.35 18.77 -16.03
N ASP A 27 1.55 18.54 -17.32
CA ASP A 27 2.79 18.09 -17.93
C ASP A 27 3.73 19.28 -18.21
N LYS A 28 5.02 19.02 -18.02
CA LYS A 28 6.22 19.69 -18.55
C LYS A 28 6.83 20.82 -17.73
N LYS A 29 7.67 20.41 -16.76
CA LYS A 29 9.05 20.92 -16.70
C LYS A 29 10.04 19.74 -16.64
N ASP A 30 10.95 19.79 -17.60
CA ASP A 30 12.13 18.97 -17.91
C ASP A 30 12.03 17.44 -17.96
N CYS A 31 12.04 16.97 -19.21
CA CYS A 31 12.33 15.62 -19.63
C CYS A 31 13.86 15.40 -19.65
N THR A 32 14.52 15.47 -18.50
CA THR A 32 15.91 15.02 -18.31
C THR A 32 16.07 14.44 -16.92
N GLU A 33 15.62 13.20 -16.70
CA GLU A 33 16.17 12.23 -15.73
C GLU A 33 15.31 10.95 -15.72
N SER A 34 15.74 9.98 -16.52
CA SER A 34 15.12 8.67 -16.69
C SER A 34 15.09 7.85 -15.39
N GLY A 35 13.91 7.38 -14.98
CA GLY A 35 13.74 6.06 -14.34
C GLY A 35 14.31 5.85 -12.93
N ALA A 36 14.42 6.89 -12.11
CA ALA A 36 14.71 6.69 -10.69
C ALA A 36 13.43 6.27 -9.94
N SER A 37 13.35 5.00 -9.54
CA SER A 37 12.42 4.57 -8.47
C SER A 37 12.70 5.45 -7.24
N MET A 38 11.83 6.42 -6.95
CA MET A 38 11.99 7.26 -5.77
C MET A 38 11.80 6.41 -4.52
N ILE A 39 12.92 6.04 -3.89
CA ILE A 39 12.94 5.34 -2.60
C ILE A 39 12.57 6.36 -1.52
N ILE A 40 11.40 6.20 -0.88
CA ILE A 40 10.89 7.09 0.17
C ILE A 40 11.77 6.96 1.42
N HIS A 41 12.07 5.74 1.85
CA HIS A 41 12.89 5.43 3.02
C HIS A 41 14.38 5.25 2.68
N LYS A 42 14.94 6.12 1.83
CA LYS A 42 16.33 6.05 1.34
C LYS A 42 17.35 5.90 2.45
N GLN A 43 17.23 6.68 3.53
CA GLN A 43 18.19 6.65 4.65
C GLN A 43 18.09 5.35 5.46
N THR A 44 16.88 4.82 5.65
CA THR A 44 16.62 3.58 6.37
C THR A 44 17.24 2.39 5.64
N LEU A 45 17.11 2.38 4.31
CA LEU A 45 17.74 1.38 3.46
C LEU A 45 19.27 1.52 3.46
N ALA A 46 19.78 2.74 3.24
CA ALA A 46 21.22 3.01 3.16
C ALA A 46 21.97 2.70 4.45
N SER A 47 21.36 2.93 5.60
CA SER A 47 21.96 2.62 6.91
C SER A 47 21.92 1.12 7.27
N GLY A 48 21.21 0.30 6.50
CA GLY A 48 20.97 -1.11 6.82
C GLY A 48 20.16 -1.32 8.10
N ARG A 49 19.63 -0.25 8.72
CA ARG A 49 18.90 -0.31 9.99
C ARG A 49 17.68 -1.23 9.89
N TRP A 50 16.99 -1.22 8.75
CA TRP A 50 15.83 -2.09 8.51
C TRP A 50 16.14 -3.56 8.72
N PHE A 51 17.29 -4.01 8.21
CA PHE A 51 17.72 -5.41 8.28
C PHE A 51 18.21 -5.82 9.67
N ARG A 52 18.27 -4.90 10.64
CA ARG A 52 18.56 -5.24 12.04
C ARG A 52 17.32 -5.64 12.83
N PHE A 53 16.14 -5.23 12.38
CA PHE A 53 14.88 -5.60 13.01
C PHE A 53 14.59 -7.09 12.86
N THR A 54 13.86 -7.66 13.83
CA THR A 54 13.23 -8.97 13.67
C THR A 54 12.08 -8.87 12.66
N LEU A 55 11.62 -10.02 12.13
CA LEU A 55 10.45 -10.01 11.24
C LEU A 55 9.22 -9.37 11.90
N MET A 56 9.01 -9.60 13.20
CA MET A 56 7.88 -9.01 13.94
C MET A 56 8.01 -7.49 14.02
N GLU A 57 9.21 -6.97 14.27
CA GLU A 57 9.46 -5.53 14.24
C GLU A 57 9.29 -4.93 12.84
N GLN A 58 9.75 -5.62 11.79
CA GLN A 58 9.57 -5.17 10.40
C GLN A 58 8.08 -5.05 10.08
N LEU A 59 7.29 -6.09 10.36
CA LEU A 59 5.85 -6.10 10.09
C LEU A 59 5.07 -5.13 11.00
N ALA A 60 5.49 -4.92 12.25
CA ALA A 60 4.89 -3.89 13.11
C ALA A 60 5.08 -2.48 12.56
N ASN A 61 6.26 -2.17 12.01
CA ASN A 61 6.51 -0.88 11.37
C ASN A 61 5.72 -0.71 10.07
N VAL A 62 5.64 -1.75 9.22
CA VAL A 62 4.76 -1.78 8.04
C VAL A 62 3.32 -1.48 8.43
N GLY A 63 2.83 -2.14 9.49
CA GLY A 63 1.48 -1.97 10.02
C GLY A 63 1.11 -0.55 10.38
N THR A 64 2.09 0.26 10.80
CA THR A 64 1.85 1.66 11.15
C THR A 64 1.51 2.51 9.92
N ASP A 65 2.16 2.26 8.78
CA ASP A 65 1.82 2.95 7.53
C ASP A 65 0.55 2.39 6.88
N VAL A 66 0.25 1.10 7.06
CA VAL A 66 -1.03 0.51 6.66
C VAL A 66 -2.19 1.13 7.43
N ASP A 67 -2.08 1.27 8.76
CA ASP A 67 -3.10 1.92 9.58
C ASP A 67 -3.32 3.38 9.17
N ARG A 68 -2.23 4.14 8.90
CA ARG A 68 -2.34 5.49 8.35
C ARG A 68 -3.08 5.51 7.01
N ALA A 69 -2.71 4.63 6.08
CA ALA A 69 -3.35 4.53 4.78
C ALA A 69 -4.86 4.27 4.92
N ALA A 70 -5.22 3.35 5.81
CA ALA A 70 -6.60 2.96 6.07
C ALA A 70 -7.41 4.10 6.70
N ARG A 71 -6.82 4.83 7.65
CA ARG A 71 -7.44 6.02 8.27
C ARG A 71 -7.70 7.15 7.27
N TYR A 72 -6.73 7.48 6.42
CA TYR A 72 -6.91 8.50 5.39
C TYR A 72 -7.98 8.09 4.36
N LYS A 73 -7.98 6.81 3.92
CA LYS A 73 -9.03 6.28 3.03
C LYS A 73 -10.41 6.42 3.65
N LYS A 74 -10.56 6.09 4.94
CA LYS A 74 -11.83 6.22 5.69
C LYS A 74 -12.31 7.67 5.78
N GLN A 75 -11.39 8.63 5.79
CA GLN A 75 -11.68 10.07 5.80
C GLN A 75 -11.96 10.64 4.40
N GLY A 76 -11.83 9.83 3.34
CA GLY A 76 -11.96 10.29 1.95
C GLY A 76 -10.71 10.97 1.39
N ASP A 77 -9.62 11.02 2.16
CA ASP A 77 -8.33 11.57 1.73
C ASP A 77 -7.53 10.51 0.98
N LEU A 78 -7.86 10.34 -0.30
CA LEU A 78 -7.26 9.31 -1.13
C LEU A 78 -5.77 9.58 -1.41
N GLU A 79 -5.36 10.84 -1.51
CA GLU A 79 -3.97 11.19 -1.79
C GLU A 79 -3.04 10.76 -0.65
N HIS A 80 -3.34 11.17 0.59
CA HIS A 80 -2.53 10.77 1.75
C HIS A 80 -2.63 9.27 2.03
N SER A 81 -3.78 8.66 1.72
CA SER A 81 -3.94 7.21 1.78
C SER A 81 -2.96 6.50 0.84
N GLN A 82 -2.87 6.93 -0.42
CA GLN A 82 -1.96 6.35 -1.41
C GLN A 82 -0.50 6.56 -1.03
N GLN A 83 -0.13 7.76 -0.58
CA GLN A 83 1.23 8.03 -0.11
C GLN A 83 1.63 7.13 1.07
N ALA A 84 0.70 6.86 2.00
CA ALA A 84 0.94 5.94 3.10
C ALA A 84 1.01 4.49 2.66
N LEU A 85 0.20 4.08 1.69
CA LEU A 85 0.31 2.75 1.10
C LEU A 85 1.67 2.56 0.43
N PHE A 86 2.15 3.52 -0.37
CA PHE A 86 3.45 3.39 -1.04
C PHE A 86 4.61 3.26 -0.05
N ARG A 87 4.55 3.99 1.07
CA ARG A 87 5.46 3.79 2.21
C ARG A 87 5.40 2.36 2.74
N ALA A 88 4.21 1.83 3.01
CA ALA A 88 4.04 0.46 3.50
C ALA A 88 4.56 -0.60 2.51
N LEU A 89 4.27 -0.44 1.21
CA LEU A 89 4.72 -1.36 0.16
C LEU A 89 6.24 -1.36 0.03
N GLU A 90 6.89 -0.20 0.11
CA GLU A 90 8.34 -0.11 0.11
C GLU A 90 8.95 -0.85 1.31
N LEU A 91 8.39 -0.69 2.52
CA LEU A 91 8.85 -1.41 3.70
C LEU A 91 8.62 -2.92 3.58
N ILE A 92 7.54 -3.35 2.93
CA ILE A 92 7.32 -4.77 2.59
C ILE A 92 8.41 -5.24 1.62
N ASP A 93 8.73 -4.47 0.59
CA ASP A 93 9.75 -4.83 -0.40
C ASP A 93 11.13 -4.97 0.28
N PHE A 94 11.49 -4.08 1.22
CA PHE A 94 12.69 -4.25 2.05
C PHE A 94 12.63 -5.50 2.93
N THR A 95 11.46 -5.83 3.47
CA THR A 95 11.24 -7.05 4.27
C THR A 95 11.40 -8.32 3.43
N VAL A 96 10.98 -8.29 2.16
CA VAL A 96 11.19 -9.38 1.18
C VAL A 96 12.65 -9.53 0.81
N MET A 97 13.39 -8.42 0.67
CA MET A 97 14.82 -8.42 0.37
C MET A 97 15.68 -9.02 1.50
N ASP A 98 15.17 -9.06 2.72
CA ASP A 98 15.91 -9.56 3.88
C ASP A 98 16.09 -11.09 3.81
N PRO A 99 17.33 -11.61 3.73
CA PRO A 99 17.58 -13.05 3.63
C PRO A 99 17.00 -13.87 4.78
N LYS A 100 16.83 -13.27 5.97
CA LYS A 100 16.27 -13.97 7.14
C LYS A 100 14.79 -14.34 6.94
N ASN A 101 14.09 -13.65 6.04
CA ASN A 101 12.66 -13.79 5.80
C ASN A 101 12.30 -14.75 4.65
N LYS A 102 13.29 -15.37 3.99
CA LYS A 102 13.10 -16.25 2.81
C LYS A 102 12.05 -17.35 3.00
N LYS A 103 11.89 -17.87 4.22
CA LYS A 103 10.91 -18.93 4.53
C LYS A 103 9.46 -18.43 4.65
N ARG A 104 9.23 -17.11 4.68
CA ARG A 104 7.91 -16.48 4.92
C ARG A 104 7.45 -15.58 3.76
N LEU A 105 8.15 -15.59 2.63
CA LEU A 105 7.86 -14.74 1.48
C LEU A 105 6.43 -14.92 0.94
N LYS A 106 5.90 -16.15 0.95
CA LYS A 106 4.53 -16.42 0.48
C LYS A 106 3.50 -15.59 1.23
N GLU A 107 3.62 -15.52 2.56
CA GLU A 107 2.68 -14.77 3.41
C GLU A 107 2.88 -13.27 3.26
N ILE A 108 4.14 -12.80 3.24
CA ILE A 108 4.48 -11.38 3.09
C ILE A 108 3.96 -10.84 1.74
N LEU A 109 4.18 -11.58 0.65
CA LEU A 109 3.75 -11.18 -0.68
C LEU A 109 2.22 -11.30 -0.86
N ARG A 110 1.56 -12.25 -0.19
CA ARG A 110 0.10 -12.29 -0.17
C ARG A 110 -0.48 -11.07 0.55
N ALA A 111 0.08 -10.70 1.71
CA ALA A 111 -0.32 -9.49 2.40
C ALA A 111 -0.14 -8.24 1.51
N ARG A 112 0.99 -8.14 0.81
CA ARG A 112 1.25 -7.08 -0.19
C ARG A 112 0.16 -6.99 -1.25
N GLU A 113 -0.22 -8.13 -1.84
CA GLU A 113 -1.24 -8.22 -2.88
C GLU A 113 -2.63 -7.82 -2.37
N CYS A 114 -3.05 -8.38 -1.23
CA CYS A 114 -4.32 -8.04 -0.61
C CYS A 114 -4.39 -6.55 -0.19
N LEU A 115 -3.28 -5.96 0.26
CA LEU A 115 -3.22 -4.53 0.55
C LEU A 115 -3.44 -3.70 -0.72
N VAL A 116 -2.74 -4.04 -1.80
CA VAL A 116 -2.89 -3.35 -3.08
C VAL A 116 -4.33 -3.45 -3.58
N ASP A 117 -4.93 -4.64 -3.52
CA ASP A 117 -6.33 -4.85 -3.86
C ASP A 117 -7.28 -3.97 -3.03
N PHE A 118 -7.15 -3.98 -1.70
CA PHE A 118 -7.99 -3.19 -0.79
C PHE A 118 -7.90 -1.67 -1.02
N PHE A 119 -6.69 -1.17 -1.27
CA PHE A 119 -6.48 0.27 -1.35
C PHE A 119 -6.72 0.84 -2.75
N MET A 120 -6.33 0.12 -3.80
CA MET A 120 -6.25 0.63 -5.17
C MET A 120 -7.27 0.04 -6.14
N TYR A 121 -7.86 -1.11 -5.80
CA TYR A 121 -8.77 -1.83 -6.69
C TYR A 121 -10.15 -2.03 -6.02
N ASP A 122 -10.91 -2.97 -6.56
CA ASP A 122 -12.29 -3.25 -6.16
C ASP A 122 -12.40 -4.09 -4.88
N ASN A 123 -11.28 -4.39 -4.22
CA ASN A 123 -11.21 -5.21 -3.01
C ASN A 123 -11.84 -6.59 -3.23
N GLU A 124 -11.40 -7.30 -4.28
CA GLU A 124 -11.89 -8.64 -4.63
C GLU A 124 -11.71 -9.66 -3.49
N TYR A 125 -10.68 -9.48 -2.66
CA TYR A 125 -10.44 -10.32 -1.48
C TYR A 125 -11.36 -10.00 -0.30
N GLY A 126 -12.18 -8.95 -0.39
CA GLY A 126 -13.19 -8.62 0.62
C GLY A 126 -12.62 -8.25 2.00
N THR A 127 -11.41 -7.69 2.04
CA THR A 127 -10.78 -7.28 3.31
C THR A 127 -11.40 -5.99 3.86
N SER A 128 -11.27 -5.75 5.17
CA SER A 128 -11.78 -4.54 5.83
C SER A 128 -10.69 -3.77 6.57
N TYR A 129 -11.02 -2.56 7.02
CA TYR A 129 -10.15 -1.77 7.89
C TYR A 129 -9.76 -2.56 9.16
N GLU A 130 -10.74 -3.18 9.82
CA GLU A 130 -10.57 -3.94 11.06
C GLU A 130 -9.70 -5.17 10.84
N PHE A 131 -9.85 -5.84 9.69
CA PHE A 131 -8.98 -6.94 9.30
C PHE A 131 -7.51 -6.51 9.27
N TRP A 132 -7.20 -5.40 8.58
CA TRP A 132 -5.83 -4.91 8.46
C TRP A 132 -5.27 -4.40 9.78
N TYR A 133 -6.10 -3.72 10.57
CA TYR A 133 -5.73 -3.28 11.92
C TYR A 133 -5.34 -4.48 12.79
N ASN A 134 -6.20 -5.50 12.87
CA ASN A 134 -5.95 -6.68 13.71
C ASN A 134 -4.73 -7.48 13.22
N TYR A 135 -4.63 -7.71 11.90
CA TYR A 135 -3.51 -8.45 11.31
C TYR A 135 -2.15 -7.84 11.67
N PHE A 136 -2.03 -6.51 11.58
CA PHE A 136 -0.78 -5.84 11.90
C PHE A 136 -0.58 -5.54 13.39
N TYR A 137 -1.67 -5.42 14.16
CA TYR A 137 -1.63 -5.26 15.60
C TYR A 137 -0.94 -6.44 16.29
N ASP A 138 -1.20 -7.67 15.84
CA ASP A 138 -0.56 -8.87 16.39
C ASP A 138 0.97 -8.82 16.30
N PHE A 139 1.51 -8.27 15.21
CA PHE A 139 2.96 -8.08 15.07
C PHE A 139 3.50 -7.00 16.00
N ASN A 140 2.74 -5.92 16.21
CA ASN A 140 3.09 -4.87 17.17
C ASN A 140 3.15 -5.43 18.60
N TYR A 141 2.12 -6.18 18.97
CA TYR A 141 2.06 -6.87 20.26
C TYR A 141 3.22 -7.86 20.44
N ALA A 142 3.48 -8.72 19.44
CA ALA A 142 4.60 -9.65 19.48
C ALA A 142 5.97 -8.95 19.58
N ALA A 143 6.15 -7.83 18.86
CA ALA A 143 7.36 -7.03 18.94
C ALA A 143 7.54 -6.34 20.31
N ALA A 144 6.45 -5.95 20.98
CA ALA A 144 6.49 -5.39 22.33
C ALA A 144 6.94 -6.44 23.36
N ILE A 145 6.38 -7.66 23.29
CA ILE A 145 6.79 -8.79 24.15
C ILE A 145 8.28 -9.09 23.97
N GLN A 146 8.78 -9.12 22.73
CA GLN A 146 10.21 -9.34 22.45
C GLN A 146 11.13 -8.28 23.09
N LYS A 147 10.60 -7.08 23.35
CA LYS A 147 11.33 -5.97 23.99
C LYS A 147 11.13 -5.93 25.51
N GLY A 148 10.36 -6.84 26.10
CA GLY A 148 10.03 -6.83 27.52
C GLY A 148 9.16 -5.64 27.93
N ARG A 149 8.28 -5.19 27.03
CA ARG A 149 7.31 -4.12 27.29
C ARG A 149 5.91 -4.67 27.54
#